data_AF-A0A1M5JM30-F1
#
_entry.id   AF-A0A1M5JM30-F1
#
_cell.length_a   1.000
_cell.length_b   1.000
_cell.length_c   1.000
_cell.angle_alpha   90.00
_cell.angle_beta   90.00
_cell.angle_gamma   90.00
#
_symmetry.space_group_name_H-M   'P 1'
#
loop_
_entity.id
_entity.type
_entity.pdbx_description
1 polymer ?
#
loop_
_entity_poly.entity_id
_entity_poly.type
_entity_poly.pdbx_seq_one_letter_code
_entity_poly.pdbx_strand_id
1 'polypeptide(L)'
;MKKTTKINLGCNSILNNSLYGLMFSLAIACTPSTPPKSAEELKSSEVPKTVNDHLIAYIDSAASRITRANFNDQHFHALTDSFTRYFPISVYKPGQKVTDSTVFVTMDKSNDPLQDDVITVTLPRPLGMELSFKALTEHFGPLDPDPPLFRQHENPPPVSLSLKKHFNPAAKGVSLSISAAHFYEEAQNQIVSVKIVKSKIK
;
A
#
# COMPACT_ATOMS: atom_id res chain seq x y z
N MET A 1 -71.39 24.43 10.03
CA MET A 1 -70.86 24.86 8.72
C MET A 1 -70.60 23.63 7.87
N LYS A 2 -71.41 23.42 6.82
CA LYS A 2 -71.35 22.25 5.92
C LYS A 2 -70.43 22.60 4.74
N LYS A 3 -69.38 21.80 4.49
CA LYS A 3 -68.53 21.93 3.29
C LYS A 3 -69.07 21.01 2.20
N THR A 4 -69.41 21.59 1.07
CA THR A 4 -69.89 20.93 -0.16
C THR A 4 -68.73 20.47 -1.04
N THR A 5 -68.88 19.24 -1.52
CA THR A 5 -68.14 18.52 -2.55
C THR A 5 -68.09 19.26 -3.90
N LYS A 6 -66.93 19.19 -4.59
CA LYS A 6 -66.85 19.12 -6.06
C LYS A 6 -65.74 18.16 -6.46
N ILE A 7 -66.14 17.10 -7.14
CA ILE A 7 -65.31 16.11 -7.82
C ILE A 7 -65.26 16.57 -9.28
N ASN A 8 -64.10 16.51 -9.94
CA ASN A 8 -64.05 16.57 -11.40
C ASN A 8 -63.17 15.44 -11.94
N LEU A 9 -63.70 14.78 -12.96
CA LEU A 9 -63.25 13.55 -13.62
C LEU A 9 -62.58 13.90 -14.95
N GLY A 10 -61.68 13.01 -15.39
CA GLY A 10 -61.31 12.82 -16.79
C GLY A 10 -59.92 13.34 -17.16
N CYS A 11 -59.12 12.68 -18.00
CA CYS A 11 -59.32 11.42 -18.72
C CYS A 11 -57.97 10.90 -19.23
N ASN A 12 -57.97 9.62 -19.57
CA ASN A 12 -56.89 8.77 -20.09
C ASN A 12 -56.15 9.30 -21.33
N SER A 13 -54.88 8.89 -21.51
CA SER A 13 -54.46 8.17 -22.73
C SER A 13 -53.14 7.39 -22.52
N ILE A 14 -53.28 6.09 -22.28
CA ILE A 14 -52.32 5.04 -22.69
C ILE A 14 -52.79 4.59 -24.08
N LEU A 15 -51.86 4.39 -25.02
CA LEU A 15 -51.94 3.76 -26.37
C LEU A 15 -51.09 4.62 -27.34
N ASN A 16 -50.29 4.13 -28.29
CA ASN A 16 -49.79 2.81 -28.68
C ASN A 16 -48.92 3.04 -29.95
N ASN A 17 -48.18 2.00 -30.38
CA ASN A 17 -47.76 1.73 -31.78
C ASN A 17 -46.57 2.57 -32.32
N SER A 18 -45.65 2.07 -33.16
CA SER A 18 -45.43 0.82 -33.92
C SER A 18 -43.99 0.94 -34.46
N LEU A 19 -43.08 -0.04 -34.32
CA LEU A 19 -42.79 -1.13 -35.26
C LEU A 19 -42.85 -0.75 -36.76
N TYR A 20 -41.80 -1.17 -37.49
CA TYR A 20 -41.57 -1.19 -38.95
C TYR A 20 -40.73 -0.05 -39.56
N GLY A 21 -39.61 -0.46 -40.18
CA GLY A 21 -38.83 0.40 -41.06
C GLY A 21 -37.43 -0.11 -41.41
N LEU A 22 -37.28 -1.42 -41.67
CA LEU A 22 -36.06 -1.98 -42.26
C LEU A 22 -36.15 -1.77 -43.78
N MET A 23 -35.26 -0.98 -44.39
CA MET A 23 -34.82 -1.20 -45.78
C MET A 23 -33.47 -0.54 -46.10
N PHE A 24 -32.68 -1.33 -46.80
CA PHE A 24 -31.38 -1.08 -47.42
C PHE A 24 -31.39 0.07 -48.44
N SER A 25 -30.28 0.81 -48.51
CA SER A 25 -29.71 1.18 -49.80
C SER A 25 -28.19 1.30 -49.70
N LEU A 26 -27.56 0.39 -50.45
CA LEU A 26 -26.15 0.23 -50.76
C LEU A 26 -25.69 1.39 -51.67
N ALA A 27 -24.60 2.07 -51.33
CA ALA A 27 -23.84 2.85 -52.30
C ALA A 27 -22.34 2.72 -51.98
N ILE A 28 -21.68 2.03 -52.90
CA ILE A 28 -20.25 1.75 -52.96
C ILE A 28 -19.52 3.04 -53.31
N ALA A 29 -18.52 3.41 -52.50
CA ALA A 29 -17.43 4.25 -52.95
C ALA A 29 -16.12 3.62 -52.47
N CYS A 30 -15.43 2.96 -53.39
CA CYS A 30 -14.09 2.42 -53.21
C CYS A 30 -13.08 3.57 -53.05
N THR A 31 -12.37 3.60 -51.93
CA THR A 31 -11.01 4.15 -51.87
C THR A 31 -10.13 3.15 -51.10
N PRO A 32 -8.92 2.81 -51.59
CA PRO A 32 -8.05 1.88 -50.90
C PRO A 32 -7.31 2.64 -49.78
N SER A 33 -7.92 2.75 -48.60
CA SER A 33 -7.18 3.14 -47.41
C SER A 33 -6.57 1.89 -46.78
N THR A 34 -5.24 1.85 -46.80
CA THR A 34 -4.35 0.95 -46.06
C THR A 34 -4.93 0.40 -44.76
N PRO A 35 -4.76 -0.91 -44.47
CA PRO A 35 -5.26 -1.50 -43.24
C PRO A 35 -4.59 -0.81 -42.04
N PRO A 36 -5.33 -0.45 -40.98
CA PRO A 36 -4.71 -0.06 -39.73
C PRO A 36 -3.95 -1.27 -39.22
N LYS A 37 -2.61 -1.13 -39.18
CA LYS A 37 -1.74 -2.02 -38.42
C LYS A 37 -2.32 -2.14 -37.02
N SER A 38 -2.62 -3.39 -36.67
CA SER A 38 -2.61 -3.95 -35.32
C SER A 38 -2.47 -2.91 -34.21
N ALA A 39 -3.50 -2.82 -33.37
CA ALA A 39 -3.35 -2.32 -32.01
C ALA A 39 -2.06 -2.90 -31.42
N GLU A 40 -1.04 -2.05 -31.32
CA GLU A 40 0.12 -2.30 -30.47
C GLU A 40 -0.45 -2.34 -29.07
N GLU A 41 -0.74 -3.56 -28.65
CA GLU A 41 -0.78 -3.98 -27.27
C GLU A 41 0.44 -3.33 -26.61
N LEU A 42 0.18 -2.27 -25.85
CA LEU A 42 1.17 -1.59 -25.02
C LEU A 42 1.60 -2.61 -23.97
N LYS A 43 2.49 -3.52 -24.34
CA LYS A 43 3.25 -4.34 -23.43
C LYS A 43 4.10 -3.36 -22.64
N SER A 44 3.52 -2.87 -21.55
CA SER A 44 4.27 -2.31 -20.45
C SER A 44 5.37 -3.32 -20.16
N SER A 45 6.59 -3.00 -20.58
CA SER A 45 7.78 -3.73 -20.19
C SER A 45 8.00 -3.44 -18.71
N GLU A 46 7.16 -4.02 -17.85
CA GLU A 46 7.31 -3.91 -16.41
C GLU A 46 8.59 -4.64 -16.04
N VAL A 47 9.61 -3.86 -15.64
CA VAL A 47 10.79 -4.39 -14.96
C VAL A 47 10.28 -5.21 -13.77
N PRO A 48 10.73 -6.46 -13.60
CA PRO A 48 10.29 -7.28 -12.49
C PRO A 48 10.67 -6.59 -11.17
N LYS A 49 9.67 -6.37 -10.31
CA LYS A 49 9.86 -5.76 -8.99
C LYS A 49 10.67 -6.70 -8.10
N THR A 50 11.64 -6.14 -7.40
CA THR A 50 12.47 -6.85 -6.43
C THR A 50 11.77 -6.98 -5.08
N VAL A 51 12.32 -7.81 -4.19
CA VAL A 51 11.87 -7.89 -2.78
C VAL A 51 11.96 -6.54 -2.07
N ASN A 52 13.00 -5.75 -2.37
CA ASN A 52 13.14 -4.38 -1.86
C ASN A 52 11.97 -3.50 -2.32
N ASP A 53 11.61 -3.55 -3.61
CA ASP A 53 10.52 -2.73 -4.16
C ASP A 53 9.18 -3.05 -3.49
N HIS A 54 8.92 -4.34 -3.24
CA HIS A 54 7.71 -4.78 -2.55
C HIS A 54 7.67 -4.33 -1.08
N LEU A 55 8.78 -4.46 -0.35
CA LEU A 55 8.88 -3.99 1.03
C LEU A 55 8.74 -2.46 1.10
N ILE A 56 9.43 -1.74 0.22
CA ILE A 56 9.38 -0.28 0.12
C ILE A 56 7.94 0.18 -0.13
N ALA A 57 7.26 -0.41 -1.11
CA ALA A 57 5.87 -0.08 -1.41
C ALA A 57 4.93 -0.35 -0.22
N TYR A 58 5.18 -1.42 0.54
CA TYR A 58 4.42 -1.70 1.75
C TYR A 58 4.66 -0.64 2.83
N ILE A 59 5.92 -0.31 3.08
CA ILE A 59 6.31 0.71 4.06
C ILE A 59 5.70 2.06 3.70
N ASP A 60 5.79 2.50 2.44
CA ASP A 60 5.17 3.76 1.96
C ASP A 60 3.67 3.78 2.24
N SER A 61 2.99 2.68 1.90
CA SER A 61 1.55 2.54 2.08
C SER A 61 1.15 2.54 3.55
N ALA A 62 1.90 1.83 4.40
CA ALA A 62 1.67 1.72 5.82
C ALA A 62 1.96 3.05 6.55
N ALA A 63 3.11 3.68 6.27
CA ALA A 63 3.50 4.96 6.85
C ALA A 63 2.57 6.10 6.43
N SER A 64 2.08 6.11 5.17
CA SER A 64 1.05 7.07 4.75
C SER A 64 -0.27 6.87 5.50
N ARG A 65 -0.67 5.62 5.77
CA ARG A 65 -1.96 5.31 6.39
C ARG A 65 -1.95 5.44 7.90
N ILE A 66 -0.87 5.09 8.61
CA ILE A 66 -0.78 5.17 10.08
C ILE A 66 -0.98 6.59 10.62
N THR A 67 -0.66 7.60 9.80
CA THR A 67 -0.89 9.02 10.15
C THR A 67 -2.35 9.43 10.10
N ARG A 68 -3.21 8.67 9.41
CA ARG A 68 -4.64 8.99 9.27
C ARG A 68 -5.39 8.70 10.57
N ALA A 69 -6.28 9.61 10.95
CA ALA A 69 -7.04 9.49 12.20
C ALA A 69 -7.91 8.21 12.26
N ASN A 70 -8.42 7.76 11.12
CA ASN A 70 -9.31 6.60 11.02
C ASN A 70 -8.60 5.26 10.76
N PHE A 71 -7.25 5.23 10.71
CA PHE A 71 -6.53 3.98 10.49
C PHE A 71 -6.67 3.06 11.72
N ASN A 72 -7.24 1.87 11.51
CA ASN A 72 -7.57 0.90 12.56
C ASN A 72 -7.25 -0.52 12.07
N ASP A 73 -7.53 -1.54 12.88
CA ASP A 73 -7.22 -2.94 12.57
C ASP A 73 -7.81 -3.38 11.22
N GLN A 74 -9.05 -3.01 10.92
CA GLN A 74 -9.67 -3.35 9.63
C GLN A 74 -8.91 -2.74 8.45
N HIS A 75 -8.48 -1.48 8.55
CA HIS A 75 -7.69 -0.84 7.50
C HIS A 75 -6.28 -1.43 7.39
N PHE A 76 -5.70 -1.85 8.51
CA PHE A 76 -4.41 -2.54 8.55
C PHE A 76 -4.50 -3.91 7.88
N HIS A 77 -5.50 -4.73 8.22
CA HIS A 77 -5.76 -6.01 7.55
C HIS A 77 -5.97 -5.82 6.04
N ALA A 78 -6.85 -4.90 5.64
CA ALA A 78 -7.09 -4.63 4.23
C ALA A 78 -5.84 -4.13 3.48
N LEU A 79 -4.98 -3.35 4.15
CA LEU A 79 -3.69 -2.98 3.62
C LEU A 79 -2.82 -4.22 3.41
N THR A 80 -2.59 -5.03 4.44
CA THR A 80 -1.73 -6.21 4.35
C THR A 80 -2.24 -7.21 3.32
N ASP A 81 -3.55 -7.47 3.29
CA ASP A 81 -4.17 -8.38 2.32
C ASP A 81 -3.95 -7.92 0.87
N SER A 82 -3.94 -6.61 0.62
CA SER A 82 -3.66 -6.07 -0.72
C SER A 82 -2.22 -6.32 -1.21
N PHE A 83 -1.30 -6.69 -0.32
CA PHE A 83 0.09 -7.00 -0.64
C PHE A 83 0.38 -8.51 -0.80
N THR A 84 -0.49 -9.37 -0.26
CA THR A 84 -0.32 -10.84 -0.27
C THR A 84 -0.10 -11.45 -1.65
N ARG A 85 -0.59 -10.78 -2.71
CA ARG A 85 -0.50 -11.26 -4.09
C ARG A 85 0.92 -11.21 -4.67
N TYR A 86 1.78 -10.35 -4.13
CA TYR A 86 3.11 -10.08 -4.70
C TYR A 86 4.24 -10.05 -3.66
N PHE A 87 3.88 -10.03 -2.37
CA PHE A 87 4.83 -10.11 -1.27
C PHE A 87 4.26 -11.13 -0.28
N PRO A 88 5.04 -12.14 0.18
CA PRO A 88 4.52 -13.19 1.05
C PRO A 88 4.34 -12.65 2.47
N ILE A 89 3.38 -11.76 2.65
CA ILE A 89 3.13 -11.00 3.87
C ILE A 89 1.82 -11.45 4.51
N SER A 90 1.77 -11.49 5.84
CA SER A 90 0.54 -11.81 6.57
C SER A 90 0.50 -11.10 7.92
N VAL A 91 -0.70 -10.80 8.40
CA VAL A 91 -0.87 -10.32 9.76
C VAL A 91 -0.62 -11.47 10.73
N TYR A 92 0.27 -11.25 11.69
CA TYR A 92 0.60 -12.25 12.72
C TYR A 92 -0.63 -12.53 13.60
N LYS A 93 -0.87 -13.81 13.87
CA LYS A 93 -1.89 -14.28 14.80
C LYS A 93 -1.23 -15.15 15.88
N PRO A 94 -1.53 -14.91 17.17
CA PRO A 94 -1.04 -15.79 18.24
C PRO A 94 -1.41 -17.26 17.95
N GLY A 95 -0.41 -18.15 18.06
CA GLY A 95 -0.59 -19.58 17.78
C GLY A 95 -0.48 -19.98 16.31
N GLN A 96 -0.29 -19.03 15.39
CA GLN A 96 0.01 -19.34 13.99
C GLN A 96 1.46 -19.86 13.86
N LYS A 97 1.64 -20.89 13.04
CA LYS A 97 2.97 -21.41 12.71
C LYS A 97 3.74 -20.37 11.90
N VAL A 98 4.86 -19.90 12.44
CA VAL A 98 5.81 -19.03 11.74
C VAL A 98 6.54 -19.87 10.69
N THR A 99 6.52 -19.43 9.43
CA THR A 99 7.21 -20.08 8.31
C THR A 99 8.36 -19.22 7.83
N ASP A 100 9.46 -19.83 7.40
CA ASP A 100 10.66 -19.12 6.92
C ASP A 100 10.48 -18.42 5.56
N SER A 101 9.28 -18.45 4.98
CA SER A 101 8.93 -17.81 3.72
C SER A 101 7.96 -16.65 3.88
N THR A 102 7.40 -16.44 5.07
CA THR A 102 6.32 -15.45 5.28
C THR A 102 6.82 -14.30 6.13
N VAL A 103 6.64 -13.09 5.62
CA VAL A 103 6.79 -11.83 6.34
C VAL A 103 5.58 -11.65 7.24
N PHE A 104 5.82 -11.43 8.52
CA PHE A 104 4.75 -11.19 9.48
C PHE A 104 4.66 -9.72 9.81
N VAL A 105 3.44 -9.22 9.90
CA VAL A 105 3.18 -7.86 10.36
C VAL A 105 2.29 -7.82 11.56
N THR A 106 2.59 -6.91 12.48
CA THR A 106 1.76 -6.56 13.61
C THR A 106 1.55 -5.06 13.64
N MET A 107 0.43 -4.64 14.20
CA MET A 107 0.18 -3.25 14.52
C MET A 107 -0.10 -3.16 16.02
N ASP A 108 0.66 -2.32 16.70
CA ASP A 108 0.40 -1.89 18.06
C ASP A 108 -0.07 -0.44 18.02
N LYS A 109 -1.31 -0.22 18.42
CA LYS A 109 -1.94 1.09 18.44
C LYS A 109 -2.42 1.37 19.85
N SER A 110 -1.77 2.33 20.49
CA SER A 110 -2.11 2.69 21.87
C SER A 110 -3.12 3.83 21.93
N ASN A 111 -3.98 3.80 22.94
CA ASN A 111 -4.82 4.95 23.29
C ASN A 111 -4.09 5.96 24.19
N ASP A 112 -2.91 5.59 24.72
CA ASP A 112 -2.07 6.50 25.51
C ASP A 112 -1.43 7.54 24.57
N PRO A 113 -1.61 8.86 24.83
CA PRO A 113 -0.98 9.92 24.04
C PRO A 113 0.56 9.94 24.16
N LEU A 114 1.14 9.27 25.15
CA LEU A 114 2.59 9.18 25.36
C LEU A 114 3.21 7.95 24.68
N GLN A 115 2.39 7.01 24.21
CA GLN A 115 2.86 5.78 23.58
C GLN A 115 2.69 5.85 22.06
N ASP A 116 3.75 5.57 21.34
CA ASP A 116 3.76 5.62 19.88
C ASP A 116 2.87 4.53 19.26
N ASP A 117 2.37 4.80 18.05
CA ASP A 117 1.75 3.74 17.23
C ASP A 117 2.85 3.08 16.39
N VAL A 118 2.89 1.75 16.36
CA VAL A 118 3.97 1.00 15.71
C VAL A 118 3.39 -0.09 14.81
N ILE A 119 3.80 -0.11 13.54
CA ILE A 119 3.65 -1.29 12.68
C ILE A 119 5.00 -1.99 12.62
N THR A 120 5.05 -3.25 13.04
CA THR A 120 6.27 -4.06 12.95
C THR A 120 6.17 -5.00 11.77
N VAL A 121 7.20 -5.02 10.93
CA VAL A 121 7.41 -5.96 9.84
C VAL A 121 8.54 -6.88 10.22
N THR A 122 8.24 -8.15 10.47
CA THR A 122 9.20 -9.19 10.82
C THR A 122 9.53 -10.00 9.57
N LEU A 123 10.80 -10.02 9.21
CA LEU A 123 11.30 -10.65 7.99
C LEU A 123 11.90 -12.01 8.33
N PRO A 124 11.53 -13.08 7.60
CA PRO A 124 12.22 -14.34 7.73
C PRO A 124 13.62 -14.23 7.13
N ARG A 125 14.55 -15.06 7.59
CA ARG A 125 15.97 -15.00 7.22
C ARG A 125 16.22 -14.95 5.71
N PRO A 126 15.60 -15.82 4.86
CA PRO A 126 15.83 -15.79 3.41
C PRO A 126 15.54 -14.41 2.79
N LEU A 127 14.38 -13.83 3.11
CA LEU A 127 13.99 -12.50 2.60
C LEU A 127 14.83 -11.39 3.22
N GLY A 128 15.19 -11.50 4.51
CA GLY A 128 16.04 -10.54 5.19
C GLY A 128 17.43 -10.38 4.56
N MET A 129 17.99 -11.46 4.01
CA MET A 129 19.29 -11.46 3.31
C MET A 129 19.21 -10.94 1.87
N GLU A 130 18.02 -10.95 1.25
CA GLU A 130 17.80 -10.39 -0.09
C GLU A 130 17.58 -8.87 -0.08
N LEU A 131 17.31 -8.30 1.10
CA LEU A 131 17.11 -6.87 1.27
C LEU A 131 18.44 -6.11 1.29
N SER A 132 18.42 -4.93 0.66
CA SER A 132 19.57 -4.04 0.62
C SER A 132 19.31 -2.81 1.47
N PHE A 133 20.15 -2.60 2.47
CA PHE A 133 20.14 -1.35 3.23
C PHE A 133 20.31 -0.13 2.32
N LYS A 134 21.14 -0.25 1.28
CA LYS A 134 21.35 0.79 0.29
C LYS A 134 20.05 1.13 -0.45
N ALA A 135 19.28 0.14 -0.88
CA ALA A 135 17.99 0.39 -1.55
C ALA A 135 17.00 1.12 -0.62
N LEU A 136 16.98 0.76 0.67
CA LEU A 136 16.14 1.43 1.67
C LEU A 136 16.57 2.87 1.93
N THR A 137 17.87 3.14 2.06
CA THR A 137 18.39 4.49 2.31
C THR A 137 18.35 5.38 1.07
N GLU A 138 18.48 4.82 -0.13
CA GLU A 138 18.25 5.54 -1.39
C GLU A 138 16.79 6.00 -1.51
N HIS A 139 15.84 5.17 -1.06
CA HIS A 139 14.42 5.51 -1.13
C HIS A 139 13.97 6.45 -0.01
N PHE A 140 14.28 6.14 1.25
CA PHE A 140 13.76 6.86 2.42
C PHE A 140 14.67 8.01 2.91
N GLY A 141 15.92 8.05 2.47
CA GLY A 141 16.91 9.04 2.88
C GLY A 141 18.01 8.48 3.79
N PRO A 142 18.91 9.36 4.27
CA PRO A 142 20.06 8.95 5.07
C PRO A 142 19.63 8.51 6.48
N LEU A 143 20.39 7.59 7.07
CA LEU A 143 20.26 7.19 8.47
C LEU A 143 20.39 8.42 9.38
N ASP A 144 19.53 8.50 10.40
CA ASP A 144 19.73 9.46 11.48
C ASP A 144 21.03 9.08 12.21
N PRO A 145 21.88 10.05 12.60
CA PRO A 145 23.12 9.76 13.29
C PRO A 145 22.82 9.15 14.66
N ASP A 146 23.26 7.92 14.90
CA ASP A 146 23.24 7.33 16.23
C ASP A 146 24.18 8.12 17.16
N PRO A 147 23.78 8.44 18.40
CA PRO A 147 24.72 8.92 19.39
C PRO A 147 25.81 7.85 19.60
N PRO A 148 27.11 8.23 19.60
CA PRO A 148 28.20 7.29 19.70
C PRO A 148 28.30 6.77 21.14
N LEU A 149 27.57 5.71 21.46
CA LEU A 149 27.67 5.05 22.76
C LEU A 149 28.03 3.59 22.55
N PHE A 150 29.34 3.34 22.63
CA PHE A 150 29.99 2.07 22.90
C PHE A 150 29.52 0.87 22.06
N ARG A 151 30.23 0.65 20.93
CA ARG A 151 30.23 -0.63 20.20
C ARG A 151 30.89 -1.73 21.06
N GLN A 152 30.23 -2.17 22.13
CA GLN A 152 30.70 -3.25 23.01
C GLN A 152 29.85 -4.52 22.93
N HIS A 153 28.82 -4.56 22.08
CA HIS A 153 28.00 -5.76 21.87
C HIS A 153 28.13 -6.29 20.44
N GLU A 154 28.18 -7.61 20.31
CA GLU A 154 28.27 -8.36 19.04
C GLU A 154 27.04 -8.24 18.13
N ASN A 155 26.00 -7.51 18.56
CA ASN A 155 24.80 -7.26 17.76
C ASN A 155 24.79 -5.82 17.26
N PRO A 156 24.47 -5.59 15.98
CA PRO A 156 24.32 -4.25 15.45
C PRO A 156 23.15 -3.54 16.15
N PRO A 157 23.29 -2.24 16.49
CA PRO A 157 22.17 -1.46 16.98
C PRO A 157 21.11 -1.29 15.87
N PRO A 158 19.82 -1.15 16.21
CA PRO A 158 18.81 -0.78 15.25
C PRO A 158 19.07 0.64 14.72
N VAL A 159 18.96 0.83 13.41
CA VAL A 159 19.18 2.14 12.77
C VAL A 159 17.84 2.86 12.55
N SER A 160 17.83 4.18 12.68
CA SER A 160 16.63 5.00 12.49
C SER A 160 16.69 5.82 11.20
N LEU A 161 15.53 5.97 10.55
CA LEU A 161 15.31 6.82 9.37
C LEU A 161 14.09 7.71 9.59
N SER A 162 14.30 9.01 9.68
CA SER A 162 13.21 9.98 9.74
C SER A 162 12.49 10.10 8.39
N LEU A 163 11.19 9.77 8.36
CA LEU A 163 10.36 9.88 7.15
C LEU A 163 9.72 11.26 6.97
N LYS A 164 10.12 12.25 7.77
CA LYS A 164 9.54 13.61 7.75
C LYS A 164 9.60 14.26 6.37
N LYS A 165 10.65 13.98 5.59
CA LYS A 165 10.87 14.55 4.25
C LYS A 165 10.36 13.67 3.11
N HIS A 166 10.00 12.43 3.42
CA HIS A 166 9.63 11.42 2.43
C HIS A 166 8.19 11.57 1.94
N PHE A 167 7.28 11.97 2.84
CA PHE A 167 5.87 12.16 2.50
C PHE A 167 5.54 13.63 2.22
N ASN A 168 4.65 13.87 1.26
CA ASN A 168 4.06 15.18 1.01
C ASN A 168 2.52 15.13 1.20
N PRO A 169 1.93 15.89 2.14
CA PRO A 169 2.61 16.76 3.10
C PRO A 169 3.47 15.97 4.10
N ALA A 170 4.49 16.61 4.65
CA ALA A 170 5.42 16.00 5.61
C ALA A 170 4.68 15.23 6.70
N ALA A 171 4.86 13.91 6.73
CA ALA A 171 4.33 13.06 7.80
C ALA A 171 5.10 13.37 9.09
N LYS A 172 4.56 14.31 9.89
CA LYS A 172 5.17 14.69 11.16
C LYS A 172 5.13 13.51 12.12
N GLY A 173 6.28 13.22 12.73
CA GLY A 173 6.40 12.19 13.75
C GLY A 173 6.49 10.76 13.20
N VAL A 174 6.69 10.53 11.90
CA VAL A 174 6.89 9.17 11.37
C VAL A 174 8.38 8.90 11.13
N SER A 175 8.86 7.76 11.62
CA SER A 175 10.20 7.23 11.37
C SER A 175 10.17 5.72 11.09
N LEU A 176 11.24 5.22 10.49
CA LEU A 176 11.53 3.79 10.42
C LEU A 176 12.63 3.46 11.42
N SER A 177 12.47 2.35 12.12
CA SER A 177 13.56 1.71 12.86
C SER A 177 13.83 0.35 12.23
N ILE A 178 15.02 0.15 11.69
CA ILE A 178 15.43 -1.07 10.99
C ILE A 178 16.39 -1.83 11.91
N SER A 179 16.07 -3.08 12.20
CA SER A 179 16.95 -3.99 12.95
C SER A 179 17.54 -5.04 12.03
N ALA A 180 18.82 -5.31 12.17
CA ALA A 180 19.57 -6.28 11.37
C ALA A 180 20.32 -7.28 12.26
N ALA A 181 20.76 -8.40 11.69
CA ALA A 181 21.64 -9.35 12.37
C ALA A 181 23.13 -8.96 12.25
N HIS A 182 23.48 -8.17 11.24
CA HIS A 182 24.84 -7.68 10.99
C HIS A 182 24.85 -6.16 10.81
N PHE A 183 26.03 -5.54 10.90
CA PHE A 183 26.18 -4.10 10.70
C PHE A 183 25.74 -3.70 9.27
N TYR A 184 25.20 -2.49 9.11
CA TYR A 184 24.65 -2.06 7.82
C TYR A 184 25.74 -1.85 6.75
N GLU A 185 27.00 -1.71 7.16
CA GLU A 185 28.18 -1.62 6.30
C GLU A 185 28.67 -2.97 5.76
N GLU A 186 28.17 -4.09 6.29
CA GLU A 186 28.60 -5.43 5.87
C GLU A 186 27.95 -5.86 4.55
N ALA A 187 28.72 -6.55 3.70
CA ALA A 187 28.24 -7.06 2.42
C ALA A 187 27.13 -8.11 2.56
N GLN A 188 27.11 -8.84 3.69
CA GLN A 188 26.08 -9.83 4.02
C GLN A 188 25.21 -9.31 5.16
N ASN A 189 24.42 -8.27 4.89
CA ASN A 189 23.43 -7.85 5.85
C ASN A 189 22.20 -8.78 5.85
N GLN A 190 21.67 -9.08 7.02
CA GLN A 190 20.34 -9.68 7.17
C GLN A 190 19.44 -8.70 7.92
N ILE A 191 18.47 -8.10 7.23
CA ILE A 191 17.43 -7.31 7.89
C ILE A 191 16.45 -8.26 8.58
N VAL A 192 16.24 -8.05 9.89
CA VAL A 192 15.39 -8.91 10.73
C VAL A 192 14.01 -8.29 10.90
N SER A 193 13.95 -6.98 11.10
CA SER A 193 12.67 -6.29 11.21
C SER A 193 12.75 -4.83 10.79
N VAL A 194 11.61 -4.31 10.36
CA VAL A 194 11.39 -2.88 10.10
C VAL A 194 10.19 -2.44 10.91
N LYS A 195 10.36 -1.43 11.75
CA LYS A 195 9.28 -0.80 12.52
C LYS A 195 8.95 0.54 11.91
N ILE A 196 7.67 0.76 11.61
CA ILE A 196 7.13 2.07 11.21
C ILE A 196 6.55 2.69 12.46
N VAL A 197 7.21 3.71 12.98
CA VAL A 197 6.89 4.36 14.24
C VAL A 197 6.22 5.69 13.95
N LYS A 198 5.05 5.91 14.53
CA LYS A 198 4.38 7.21 14.55
C LYS A 198 4.40 7.74 15.97
N SER A 199 5.29 8.70 16.20
CA SER A 199 5.36 9.48 17.42
C SER A 199 4.10 10.30 17.63
N LYS A 200 3.50 10.15 18.81
CA LYS A 200 2.40 11.01 19.26
C LYS A 200 2.89 12.26 19.97
N ILE A 201 4.13 12.22 20.45
CA ILE A 201 4.82 13.33 21.10
C ILE A 201 5.55 14.14 20.01
N LYS A 202 5.37 15.45 20.02
CA LYS A 202 5.97 16.37 19.03
C LYS A 202 7.30 16.93 19.51
#